data_AF-A0A914TTU6-F1
#
_entry.id   AF-A0A914TTU6-F1
#
_cell.length_a   1.000
_cell.length_b   1.000
_cell.length_c   1.000
_cell.angle_alpha   90.00
_cell.angle_beta   90.00
_cell.angle_gamma   90.00
#
_symmetry.space_group_name_H-M   'P 1'
#
loop_
_entity.id
_entity.type
_entity.pdbx_description
1 polymer ?
#
loop_
_entity_poly.entity_id
_entity_poly.type
_entity_poly.pdbx_seq_one_letter_code
_entity_poly.pdbx_strand_id
1 'polypeptide(L)'
;MPAIFCRLIFHDFSDQRVENFLRIVQDSQLEYVTDISFQQPVSLDSDSSERNTEVHFSFQLAIPEGRRLEKGEKYQRVCLALCELSKLFETLRRDFYSKGLSGSSTITMTILSKNIYPQYFELHNVFRMEKLLLGSIFDRQAFAPTYYIDAPKDENDSHYVFAQYLDEQRDLQDVDANMLICFEHDRDSFTVCFPDILKNWTTTPEENTRSPKRVVDIRCSYSAIRRVIVSMENDYQNEFKVTFTFQLNYPPSIQIYEMSNSPDKTKTKFKPPYRFLTWNKGHDIANSMAYGSCLVADCRLSEARSLLDCLDRLRKSSNYAIELRFLHRKTVKHIKDYNENPLKHVDKLPNKYEELKQLKFFPLVYAVQALITRGGEIYDYFFRPEYHKFYEFLDYVISQFKADLKANPGARSAKTVITLENMLLEVDKLNDVMEPLKFFIKLYSEPAHRILAEIADELADEDYMRVRKVIVTPTRKIFINPELIMGNRSLRKKGADNMLRVVFRDDNNQKVSQLPKALIKATVTDTLLEPMNVGFRNFSYLCSSNSQLRDHGCYFMAGSPEEVAQFRLNCGRFKVESIPK
;
A
#
# COMPACT_ATOMS: atom_id res chain seq x y z
N MET A 1 20.52 -25.23 -20.61
CA MET A 1 19.22 -25.17 -19.88
C MET A 1 18.32 -24.17 -20.62
N PRO A 2 17.00 -24.04 -20.36
CA PRO A 2 16.25 -22.92 -20.94
C PRO A 2 16.92 -21.59 -20.53
N ALA A 3 16.98 -20.64 -21.45
CA ALA A 3 17.44 -19.29 -21.14
C ALA A 3 16.45 -18.62 -20.19
N ILE A 4 16.96 -17.87 -19.20
CA ILE A 4 16.12 -17.10 -18.28
C ILE A 4 15.90 -15.73 -18.92
N PHE A 5 14.64 -15.42 -19.22
CA PHE A 5 14.22 -14.14 -19.77
C PHE A 5 13.94 -13.13 -18.66
N CYS A 6 14.62 -11.99 -18.76
CA CYS A 6 14.53 -10.85 -17.88
C CYS A 6 14.27 -9.57 -18.68
N ARG A 7 13.78 -8.55 -17.98
CA ARG A 7 13.55 -7.20 -18.52
C ARG A 7 14.28 -6.20 -17.64
N LEU A 8 14.95 -5.25 -18.28
CA LEU A 8 15.43 -4.03 -17.66
C LEU A 8 14.51 -2.88 -18.09
N ILE A 9 14.06 -2.10 -17.12
CA ILE A 9 13.47 -0.78 -17.40
C ILE A 9 14.46 0.27 -16.88
N PHE A 10 14.88 1.15 -17.78
CA PHE A 10 15.72 2.30 -17.51
C PHE A 10 14.82 3.54 -17.48
N HIS A 11 14.56 4.06 -16.29
CA HIS A 11 13.82 5.30 -16.10
C HIS A 11 14.79 6.48 -16.16
N ASP A 12 14.49 7.52 -16.93
CA ASP A 12 15.29 8.75 -17.09
C ASP A 12 16.76 8.51 -17.46
N PHE A 13 17.02 7.57 -18.37
CA PHE A 13 18.33 7.41 -19.02
C PHE A 13 18.33 8.02 -20.42
N SER A 14 19.49 8.49 -20.87
CA SER A 14 19.74 8.74 -22.30
C SER A 14 20.19 7.46 -22.99
N ASP A 15 19.91 7.33 -24.28
CA ASP A 15 20.15 6.12 -25.06
C ASP A 15 21.63 5.71 -25.01
N GLN A 16 22.54 6.69 -25.14
CA GLN A 16 23.98 6.47 -25.00
C GLN A 16 24.39 5.91 -23.62
N ARG A 17 23.66 6.24 -22.55
CA ARG A 17 23.91 5.69 -21.20
C ARG A 17 23.35 4.28 -21.06
N VAL A 18 22.21 3.99 -21.69
CA VAL A 18 21.68 2.61 -21.80
C VAL A 18 22.72 1.74 -22.53
N GLU A 19 23.19 2.13 -23.71
CA GLU A 19 24.21 1.38 -24.46
C GLU A 19 25.50 1.14 -23.65
N ASN A 20 26.03 2.17 -22.99
CA ASN A 20 27.22 2.02 -22.14
C ASN A 20 26.96 1.07 -20.97
N PHE A 21 25.77 1.11 -20.37
CA PHE A 21 25.38 0.20 -19.31
C PHE A 21 25.30 -1.25 -19.82
N LEU A 22 24.63 -1.48 -20.96
CA LEU A 22 24.50 -2.81 -21.56
C LEU A 22 25.87 -3.40 -21.89
N ARG A 23 26.78 -2.60 -22.45
CA ARG A 23 28.15 -3.05 -22.77
C ARG A 23 28.91 -3.50 -21.51
N ILE A 24 28.84 -2.74 -20.41
CA ILE A 24 29.49 -3.14 -19.16
C ILE A 24 28.93 -4.47 -18.63
N VAL A 25 27.62 -4.72 -18.79
CA VAL A 25 27.03 -6.03 -18.41
C VAL A 25 27.48 -7.16 -19.35
N GLN A 26 27.65 -6.92 -20.65
CA GLN A 26 28.20 -7.91 -21.59
C GLN A 26 29.67 -8.23 -21.29
N ASP A 27 30.48 -7.23 -20.93
CA ASP A 27 31.90 -7.37 -20.60
C ASP A 27 32.12 -8.02 -19.21
N SER A 28 31.09 -8.07 -18.36
CA SER A 28 31.17 -8.56 -16.98
C SER A 28 31.34 -10.08 -16.91
N GLN A 29 32.44 -10.54 -16.32
CA GLN A 29 32.66 -11.96 -16.01
C GLN A 29 31.88 -12.35 -14.75
N LEU A 30 30.90 -13.24 -14.89
CA LEU A 30 30.06 -13.76 -13.81
C LEU A 30 30.28 -15.28 -13.69
N GLU A 31 30.37 -15.81 -12.46
CA GLU A 31 30.73 -17.22 -12.22
C GLU A 31 29.60 -18.18 -12.62
N TYR A 32 28.35 -17.75 -12.51
CA TYR A 32 27.16 -18.58 -12.71
C TYR A 32 26.36 -18.23 -13.98
N VAL A 33 26.80 -17.25 -14.77
CA VAL A 33 26.08 -16.72 -15.95
C VAL A 33 26.96 -16.73 -17.20
N THR A 34 26.43 -17.23 -18.31
CA THR A 34 27.02 -17.13 -19.65
C THR A 34 26.01 -16.53 -20.64
N ASP A 35 26.51 -16.13 -21.82
CA ASP A 35 25.68 -15.81 -23.00
C ASP A 35 24.60 -14.74 -22.75
N ILE A 36 24.96 -13.65 -22.05
CA ILE A 36 24.05 -12.52 -21.84
C ILE A 36 23.76 -11.85 -23.19
N SER A 37 22.52 -11.98 -23.65
CA SER A 37 22.04 -11.48 -24.93
C SER A 37 20.96 -10.44 -24.71
N PHE A 38 21.19 -9.23 -25.26
CA PHE A 38 20.26 -8.11 -25.20
C PHE A 38 19.47 -7.99 -26.50
N GLN A 39 18.17 -7.71 -26.39
CA GLN A 39 17.35 -7.25 -27.51
C GLN A 39 17.57 -5.74 -27.73
N GLN A 40 17.11 -5.22 -28.87
CA GLN A 40 17.18 -3.78 -29.12
C GLN A 40 16.37 -3.00 -28.06
N PRO A 41 16.88 -1.87 -27.54
CA PRO A 41 16.13 -1.01 -26.64
C PRO A 41 14.85 -0.48 -27.30
N VAL A 42 13.74 -0.52 -26.56
CA VAL A 42 12.44 0.02 -26.97
C VAL A 42 12.12 1.20 -26.07
N SER A 43 11.92 2.39 -26.66
CA SER A 43 11.40 3.53 -25.90
C SER A 43 9.91 3.30 -25.61
N LEU A 44 9.52 3.37 -24.33
CA LEU A 44 8.16 3.08 -23.90
C LEU A 44 7.19 4.25 -24.07
N ASP A 45 7.70 5.49 -24.03
CA ASP A 45 6.91 6.71 -24.17
C ASP A 45 7.67 7.75 -25.01
N SER A 46 7.17 8.10 -26.19
CA SER A 46 7.70 9.23 -26.98
C SER A 46 7.23 10.60 -26.47
N ASP A 47 6.08 10.63 -25.81
CA ASP A 47 5.33 11.86 -25.47
C ASP A 47 5.41 12.20 -23.97
N SER A 48 6.10 11.38 -23.19
CA SER A 48 6.32 11.58 -21.75
C SER A 48 7.60 12.40 -21.49
N SER A 49 7.55 13.26 -20.46
CA SER A 49 8.71 13.94 -19.91
C SER A 49 9.73 13.02 -19.23
N GLU A 50 9.33 11.79 -18.88
CA GLU A 50 10.22 10.76 -18.33
C GLU A 50 10.61 9.79 -19.45
N ARG A 51 11.91 9.66 -19.73
CA ARG A 51 12.41 8.74 -20.77
C ARG A 51 12.53 7.34 -20.19
N ASN A 52 11.48 6.54 -20.38
CA ASN A 52 11.48 5.12 -20.05
C ASN A 52 12.00 4.31 -21.26
N THR A 53 13.13 3.62 -21.09
CA THR A 53 13.69 2.71 -22.10
C THR A 53 13.63 1.28 -21.56
N GLU A 54 12.96 0.39 -22.28
CA GLU A 54 12.85 -1.03 -21.96
C GLU A 54 13.88 -1.83 -22.77
N VAL A 55 14.62 -2.72 -22.10
CA VAL A 55 15.56 -3.64 -22.74
C VAL A 55 15.26 -5.04 -22.24
N HIS A 56 14.85 -5.94 -23.15
CA HIS A 56 14.73 -7.36 -22.82
C HIS A 56 16.09 -8.03 -22.94
N PHE A 57 16.39 -8.95 -22.04
CA PHE A 57 17.61 -9.73 -22.12
C PHE A 57 17.37 -11.17 -21.68
N SER A 58 18.21 -12.07 -22.19
CA SER A 58 18.24 -13.45 -21.74
C SER A 58 19.66 -13.87 -21.42
N PHE A 59 19.80 -14.78 -20.47
CA PHE A 59 21.10 -15.34 -20.09
C PHE A 59 21.02 -16.85 -19.93
N GLN A 60 22.16 -17.50 -20.08
CA GLN A 60 22.33 -18.92 -19.81
C GLN A 60 23.09 -19.13 -18.50
N LEU A 61 22.94 -20.31 -17.90
CA LEU A 61 23.62 -20.68 -16.67
C LEU A 61 24.98 -21.29 -17.01
N ALA A 62 26.03 -20.83 -16.34
CA ALA A 62 27.35 -21.43 -16.46
C ALA A 62 27.32 -22.90 -15.98
N ILE A 63 27.69 -23.82 -16.86
CA ILE A 63 27.84 -25.25 -16.57
C ILE A 63 29.34 -25.59 -16.71
N PRO A 64 30.00 -26.15 -15.69
CA PRO A 64 31.39 -26.59 -15.80
C PRO A 64 31.57 -27.60 -16.93
N GLU A 65 32.63 -27.45 -17.72
CA GLU A 65 32.90 -28.33 -18.86
C GLU A 65 32.91 -29.82 -18.46
N GLY A 66 32.30 -30.66 -19.31
CA GLY A 66 32.21 -32.10 -19.10
C GLY A 66 31.26 -32.58 -17.99
N ARG A 67 30.69 -31.70 -17.14
CA ARG A 67 29.83 -32.11 -16.01
C ARG A 67 28.34 -32.00 -16.32
N ARG A 68 27.58 -33.08 -16.06
CA ARG A 68 26.13 -33.01 -15.90
C ARG A 68 25.81 -32.61 -14.46
N LEU A 69 25.09 -31.49 -14.29
CA LEU A 69 24.61 -31.04 -12.98
C LEU A 69 23.44 -31.91 -12.49
N GLU A 70 23.44 -32.23 -11.20
CA GLU A 70 22.30 -32.86 -10.52
C GLU A 70 21.13 -31.88 -10.37
N LYS A 71 19.94 -32.40 -10.05
CA LYS A 71 18.72 -31.57 -9.97
C LYS A 71 18.82 -30.48 -8.90
N GLY A 72 19.38 -30.80 -7.73
CA GLY A 72 19.62 -29.84 -6.64
C GLY A 72 20.60 -28.73 -7.04
N GLU A 73 21.75 -29.12 -7.61
CA GLU A 73 22.80 -28.20 -8.06
C GLU A 73 22.29 -27.17 -9.09
N LYS A 74 21.32 -27.56 -9.94
CA LYS A 74 20.71 -26.64 -10.92
C LYS A 74 19.91 -25.53 -10.25
N TYR A 75 19.10 -25.84 -9.24
CA TYR A 75 18.37 -24.82 -8.47
C TYR A 75 19.35 -23.87 -7.78
N GLN A 76 20.39 -24.42 -7.13
CA GLN A 76 21.43 -23.62 -6.47
C GLN A 76 22.10 -22.64 -7.45
N ARG A 77 22.52 -23.12 -8.63
CA ARG A 77 23.17 -22.27 -9.66
C ARG A 77 22.24 -21.19 -10.21
N VAL A 78 20.93 -21.44 -10.33
CA VAL A 78 19.96 -20.39 -10.72
C VAL A 78 19.90 -19.30 -9.65
N CYS A 79 19.78 -19.65 -8.37
CA CYS A 79 19.77 -18.66 -7.30
C CYS A 79 21.08 -17.86 -7.22
N LEU A 80 22.22 -18.51 -7.38
CA LEU A 80 23.54 -17.85 -7.42
C LEU A 80 23.68 -16.89 -8.61
N ALA A 81 23.26 -17.31 -9.81
CA ALA A 81 23.22 -16.45 -10.99
C ALA A 81 22.34 -15.20 -10.80
N LEU A 82 21.14 -15.37 -10.21
CA LEU A 82 20.26 -14.24 -9.90
C LEU A 82 20.85 -13.32 -8.82
N CYS A 83 21.59 -13.87 -7.84
CA CYS A 83 22.32 -13.07 -6.84
C CYS A 83 23.45 -12.27 -7.47
N GLU A 84 24.28 -12.88 -8.34
CA GLU A 84 25.36 -12.21 -9.07
C GLU A 84 24.82 -11.07 -9.93
N LEU A 85 23.82 -11.36 -10.77
CA LEU A 85 23.17 -10.34 -11.60
C LEU A 85 22.62 -9.21 -10.74
N SER A 86 21.86 -9.52 -9.68
CA SER A 86 21.30 -8.47 -8.81
C SER A 86 22.39 -7.62 -8.15
N LYS A 87 23.53 -8.20 -7.74
CA LYS A 87 24.69 -7.46 -7.20
C LYS A 87 25.36 -6.58 -8.27
N LEU A 88 25.51 -7.08 -9.51
CA LEU A 88 26.06 -6.33 -10.64
C LEU A 88 25.17 -5.13 -10.98
N PHE A 89 23.86 -5.35 -11.18
CA PHE A 89 22.89 -4.28 -11.48
C PHE A 89 22.88 -3.21 -10.39
N GLU A 90 22.98 -3.58 -9.11
CA GLU A 90 23.10 -2.64 -8.00
C GLU A 90 24.42 -1.85 -7.98
N THR A 91 25.54 -2.50 -8.26
CA THR A 91 26.86 -1.86 -8.28
C THR A 91 26.92 -0.82 -9.39
N LEU A 92 26.54 -1.22 -10.61
CA LEU A 92 26.44 -0.31 -11.75
C LEU A 92 25.44 0.81 -11.48
N ARG A 93 24.27 0.51 -10.90
CA ARG A 93 23.28 1.52 -10.49
C ARG A 93 23.92 2.59 -9.58
N ARG A 94 24.69 2.21 -8.56
CA ARG A 94 25.39 3.15 -7.66
C ARG A 94 26.46 3.96 -8.39
N ASP A 95 27.25 3.34 -9.27
CA ASP A 95 28.32 4.00 -10.03
C ASP A 95 27.81 5.00 -11.07
N PHE A 96 26.59 4.82 -11.58
CA PHE A 96 25.92 5.80 -12.41
C PHE A 96 25.37 6.98 -11.58
N TYR A 97 24.94 6.77 -10.31
CA TYR A 97 24.52 7.87 -9.44
C TYR A 97 25.66 8.74 -8.92
N SER A 98 26.76 8.14 -8.48
CA SER A 98 27.91 8.86 -7.88
C SER A 98 28.53 9.88 -8.84
N LYS A 99 28.33 9.72 -10.15
CA LYS A 99 28.76 10.62 -11.23
C LYS A 99 27.81 11.82 -11.46
N GLY A 100 27.07 12.25 -10.45
CA GLY A 100 26.31 13.51 -10.44
C GLY A 100 24.85 13.41 -10.90
N LEU A 101 24.23 12.23 -10.84
CA LEU A 101 22.79 12.07 -11.10
C LEU A 101 21.98 12.35 -9.81
N SER A 102 21.65 13.61 -9.56
CA SER A 102 20.66 14.00 -8.56
C SER A 102 19.24 13.96 -9.15
N GLY A 103 18.59 12.80 -9.11
CA GLY A 103 17.14 12.67 -9.31
C GLY A 103 16.68 11.51 -10.20
N SER A 104 15.54 10.92 -9.82
CA SER A 104 14.58 10.03 -10.53
C SER A 104 15.05 8.84 -11.37
N SER A 105 16.23 8.87 -11.99
CA SER A 105 16.69 7.77 -12.85
C SER A 105 16.76 6.47 -12.06
N THR A 106 16.26 5.35 -12.59
CA THR A 106 16.37 4.03 -11.94
C THR A 106 16.45 2.89 -12.93
N ILE A 107 17.05 1.77 -12.51
CA ILE A 107 17.13 0.54 -13.28
C ILE A 107 16.34 -0.54 -12.52
N THR A 108 15.40 -1.18 -13.20
CA THR A 108 14.51 -2.20 -12.65
C THR A 108 14.73 -3.53 -13.39
N MET A 109 15.39 -4.51 -12.76
CA MET A 109 15.43 -5.87 -13.30
C MET A 109 14.17 -6.63 -12.89
N THR A 110 13.38 -7.05 -13.87
CA THR A 110 12.18 -7.89 -13.72
C THR A 110 12.45 -9.30 -14.27
N ILE A 111 12.05 -10.34 -13.55
CA ILE A 111 11.94 -11.70 -14.14
C ILE A 111 10.65 -11.79 -14.98
N LEU A 112 10.79 -12.01 -16.29
CA LEU A 112 9.65 -12.22 -17.20
C LEU A 112 9.23 -13.69 -17.29
N SER A 113 10.19 -14.60 -17.08
CA SER A 113 9.98 -16.05 -17.16
C SER A 113 8.90 -16.51 -16.17
N LYS A 114 7.79 -17.04 -16.68
CA LYS A 114 6.72 -17.68 -15.87
C LYS A 114 7.05 -19.14 -15.46
N ASN A 115 8.23 -19.65 -15.83
CA ASN A 115 8.75 -20.95 -15.45
C ASN A 115 10.27 -20.84 -15.36
N ILE A 116 10.76 -20.17 -14.31
CA ILE A 116 12.18 -20.06 -13.97
C ILE A 116 12.79 -21.46 -13.85
N TYR A 117 12.06 -22.43 -13.27
CA TYR A 117 12.43 -23.84 -13.37
C TYR A 117 11.22 -24.80 -13.34
N PRO A 118 10.73 -25.28 -14.51
CA PRO A 118 9.57 -26.16 -14.54
C PRO A 118 9.94 -27.58 -14.09
N GLN A 119 9.36 -28.07 -12.98
CA GLN A 119 9.01 -29.51 -12.84
C GLN A 119 8.23 -29.93 -11.57
N TYR A 120 8.28 -29.19 -10.46
CA TYR A 120 7.54 -29.52 -9.23
C TYR A 120 7.03 -28.24 -8.58
N PHE A 121 5.81 -28.26 -8.07
CA PHE A 121 5.12 -27.10 -7.51
C PHE A 121 4.52 -27.46 -6.15
N GLU A 122 5.18 -27.14 -5.05
CA GLU A 122 4.66 -27.35 -3.68
C GLU A 122 3.46 -26.44 -3.47
N LEU A 123 2.37 -26.94 -2.87
CA LEU A 123 1.16 -26.11 -2.69
C LEU A 123 1.46 -24.92 -1.76
N HIS A 124 2.27 -25.16 -0.73
CA HIS A 124 2.72 -24.15 0.23
C HIS A 124 4.24 -24.12 0.27
N ASN A 125 4.85 -22.93 0.35
CA ASN A 125 6.26 -22.79 0.72
C ASN A 125 6.36 -22.01 2.05
N VAL A 126 7.23 -22.45 2.95
CA VAL A 126 7.39 -21.88 4.30
C VAL A 126 8.85 -21.47 4.51
N PHE A 127 9.09 -20.22 4.92
CA PHE A 127 10.44 -19.72 5.20
C PHE A 127 10.57 -19.15 6.61
N ARG A 128 11.71 -19.41 7.24
CA ARG A 128 12.10 -18.82 8.53
C ARG A 128 12.36 -17.33 8.35
N MET A 129 11.71 -16.50 9.15
CA MET A 129 11.92 -15.06 9.17
C MET A 129 12.86 -14.64 10.30
N GLU A 130 13.78 -13.72 10.02
CA GLU A 130 14.56 -12.99 11.02
C GLU A 130 13.85 -11.70 11.46
N LYS A 131 13.12 -11.04 10.54
CA LYS A 131 12.51 -9.73 10.78
C LYS A 131 11.30 -9.48 9.88
N LEU A 132 10.26 -8.89 10.46
CA LEU A 132 9.17 -8.24 9.75
C LEU A 132 9.34 -6.72 9.86
N LEU A 133 9.25 -5.97 8.77
CA LEU A 133 9.18 -4.51 8.79
C LEU A 133 7.91 -4.02 8.08
N LEU A 134 7.41 -2.87 8.55
CA LEU A 134 6.29 -2.15 7.97
C LEU A 134 6.74 -0.73 7.69
N GLY A 135 6.31 -0.16 6.57
CA GLY A 135 6.76 1.18 6.16
C GLY A 135 6.36 1.51 4.72
N SER A 136 7.17 2.34 4.06
CA SER A 136 6.93 2.79 2.69
C SER A 136 8.22 2.79 1.86
N ILE A 137 8.09 2.54 0.56
CA ILE A 137 9.14 2.85 -0.41
C ILE A 137 9.04 4.33 -0.79
N PHE A 138 10.18 5.00 -0.86
CA PHE A 138 10.30 6.38 -1.31
C PHE A 138 11.52 6.53 -2.22
N ASP A 139 11.53 7.55 -3.09
CA ASP A 139 12.66 7.86 -3.99
C ASP A 139 13.07 6.67 -4.90
N ARG A 140 12.09 5.82 -5.29
CA ARG A 140 12.19 4.56 -6.07
C ARG A 140 13.21 3.51 -5.58
N GLN A 141 14.00 3.79 -4.54
CA GLN A 141 15.19 3.01 -4.15
C GLN A 141 15.34 2.78 -2.65
N ALA A 142 14.63 3.56 -1.83
CA ALA A 142 14.77 3.52 -0.39
C ALA A 142 13.51 2.99 0.29
N PHE A 143 13.70 2.14 1.29
CA PHE A 143 12.64 1.74 2.21
C PHE A 143 12.82 2.48 3.54
N ALA A 144 11.75 3.12 4.00
CA ALA A 144 11.66 3.70 5.33
C ALA A 144 10.79 2.78 6.21
N PRO A 145 11.39 1.95 7.08
CA PRO A 145 10.62 1.27 8.11
C PRO A 145 10.04 2.31 9.08
N THR A 146 8.73 2.28 9.27
CA THR A 146 8.03 3.01 10.32
C THR A 146 7.74 2.12 11.53
N TYR A 147 7.86 0.80 11.37
CA TYR A 147 7.83 -0.19 12.45
C TYR A 147 8.59 -1.47 12.06
N TYR A 148 9.06 -2.24 13.06
CA TYR A 148 9.65 -3.56 12.84
C TYR A 148 9.43 -4.51 14.03
N ILE A 149 9.48 -5.81 13.74
CA ILE A 149 9.43 -6.92 14.68
C ILE A 149 10.63 -7.83 14.37
N ASP A 150 11.54 -7.97 15.32
CA ASP A 150 12.60 -8.98 15.28
C ASP A 150 12.04 -10.35 15.67
N ALA A 151 12.57 -11.42 15.09
CA ALA A 151 12.29 -12.77 15.56
C ALA A 151 12.71 -12.90 17.04
N PRO A 152 11.84 -13.44 17.91
CA PRO A 152 12.20 -13.79 19.29
C PRO A 152 13.47 -14.65 19.31
N LYS A 153 14.37 -14.39 20.26
CA LYS A 153 15.63 -15.14 20.36
C LYS A 153 15.49 -16.40 21.20
N ASP A 154 14.93 -16.29 22.41
CA ASP A 154 14.55 -17.40 23.28
C ASP A 154 13.50 -16.94 24.33
N GLU A 155 12.30 -17.53 24.34
CA GLU A 155 11.36 -17.47 25.49
C GLU A 155 10.53 -18.77 25.60
N ASN A 156 10.80 -19.58 26.62
CA ASN A 156 10.34 -20.98 26.74
C ASN A 156 8.81 -21.22 26.72
N ASP A 157 7.98 -20.24 27.10
CA ASP A 157 6.51 -20.38 27.01
C ASP A 157 5.95 -19.97 25.63
N SER A 158 6.52 -18.92 25.03
CA SER A 158 6.06 -18.34 23.76
C SER A 158 6.37 -19.27 22.58
N HIS A 159 7.55 -19.89 22.58
CA HIS A 159 7.93 -20.93 21.60
C HIS A 159 6.96 -22.12 21.64
N TYR A 160 6.63 -22.62 22.83
CA TYR A 160 5.76 -23.78 22.99
C TYR A 160 4.36 -23.53 22.39
N VAL A 161 3.77 -22.37 22.69
CA VAL A 161 2.46 -21.98 22.13
C VAL A 161 2.52 -21.83 20.61
N PHE A 162 3.63 -21.31 20.08
CA PHE A 162 3.81 -21.18 18.63
C PHE A 162 3.99 -22.55 17.95
N ALA A 163 4.79 -23.44 18.49
CA ALA A 163 4.95 -24.81 17.98
C ALA A 163 3.62 -25.58 17.98
N GLN A 164 2.83 -25.49 19.05
CA GLN A 164 1.49 -26.08 19.09
C GLN A 164 0.53 -25.46 18.06
N TYR A 165 0.65 -24.16 17.80
CA TYR A 165 -0.13 -23.51 16.75
C TYR A 165 0.26 -24.00 15.34
N LEU A 166 1.56 -24.20 15.08
CA LEU A 166 2.06 -24.70 13.81
C LEU A 166 1.58 -26.14 13.54
N ASP A 167 1.60 -27.01 14.55
CA ASP A 167 0.99 -28.35 14.46
C ASP A 167 -0.53 -28.26 14.26
N GLU A 168 -1.28 -27.65 15.19
CA GLU A 168 -2.75 -27.67 15.18
C GLU A 168 -3.43 -26.86 14.07
N GLN A 169 -2.83 -25.75 13.62
CA GLN A 169 -3.46 -24.77 12.70
C GLN A 169 -2.74 -24.63 11.36
N ARG A 170 -1.59 -25.30 11.18
CA ARG A 170 -0.82 -25.27 9.92
C ARG A 170 -0.34 -26.64 9.42
N ASP A 171 -0.46 -27.71 10.20
CA ASP A 171 0.08 -29.04 9.85
C ASP A 171 1.61 -28.99 9.61
N LEU A 172 2.30 -28.15 10.40
CA LEU A 172 3.74 -27.88 10.32
C LEU A 172 4.45 -28.38 11.58
N GLN A 173 4.90 -29.63 11.53
CA GLN A 173 5.64 -30.29 12.61
C GLN A 173 7.15 -29.99 12.54
N ASP A 174 7.82 -30.05 13.69
CA ASP A 174 9.27 -29.90 13.86
C ASP A 174 9.92 -28.62 13.30
N VAL A 175 9.15 -27.55 13.10
CA VAL A 175 9.66 -26.26 12.59
C VAL A 175 10.30 -25.43 13.72
N ASP A 176 11.62 -25.48 13.82
CA ASP A 176 12.41 -24.61 14.72
C ASP A 176 12.51 -23.16 14.18
N ALA A 177 11.43 -22.40 14.36
CA ALA A 177 11.37 -20.98 14.05
C ALA A 177 10.36 -20.24 14.94
N ASN A 178 10.68 -18.99 15.29
CA ASN A 178 9.80 -18.11 16.06
C ASN A 178 9.00 -17.12 15.23
N MET A 179 9.24 -17.08 13.92
CA MET A 179 8.50 -16.29 12.96
C MET A 179 8.64 -16.93 11.59
N LEU A 180 7.53 -17.07 10.88
CA LEU A 180 7.47 -17.71 9.58
C LEU A 180 6.71 -16.83 8.59
N ILE A 181 7.06 -16.95 7.32
CA ILE A 181 6.17 -16.58 6.21
C ILE A 181 5.76 -17.86 5.47
N CYS A 182 4.44 -18.10 5.42
CA CYS A 182 3.84 -19.22 4.72
C CYS A 182 3.13 -18.69 3.48
N PHE A 183 3.59 -19.09 2.30
CA PHE A 183 2.96 -18.79 1.02
C PHE A 183 1.93 -19.88 0.70
N GLU A 184 0.65 -19.57 0.87
CA GLU A 184 -0.48 -20.44 0.58
C GLU A 184 -0.93 -20.25 -0.87
N HIS A 185 -0.19 -20.80 -1.84
CA HIS A 185 -0.43 -20.55 -3.27
C HIS A 185 -1.71 -21.19 -3.81
N ASP A 186 -2.27 -22.18 -3.12
CA ASP A 186 -3.60 -22.76 -3.37
C ASP A 186 -4.75 -21.82 -2.95
N ARG A 187 -4.46 -20.85 -2.08
CA ARG A 187 -5.41 -19.86 -1.53
C ARG A 187 -5.12 -18.44 -2.01
N ASP A 188 -4.23 -18.29 -2.99
CA ASP A 188 -3.72 -17.01 -3.50
C ASP A 188 -3.37 -16.01 -2.38
N SER A 189 -2.64 -16.46 -1.35
CA SER A 189 -2.30 -15.61 -0.21
C SER A 189 -0.98 -16.00 0.44
N PHE A 190 -0.39 -15.09 1.22
CA PHE A 190 0.66 -15.42 2.18
C PHE A 190 0.24 -14.99 3.59
N THR A 191 0.78 -15.67 4.59
CA THR A 191 0.57 -15.33 6.00
C THR A 191 1.91 -15.27 6.71
N VAL A 192 2.19 -14.15 7.39
CA VAL A 192 3.29 -14.04 8.34
C VAL A 192 2.75 -14.37 9.73
N CYS A 193 3.33 -15.37 10.40
CA CYS A 193 2.90 -15.80 11.73
C CYS A 193 4.04 -15.78 12.76
N PHE A 194 3.71 -15.37 13.99
CA PHE A 194 4.63 -15.26 15.13
C PHE A 194 3.84 -15.29 16.46
N PRO A 195 4.45 -15.70 17.59
CA PRO A 195 3.82 -15.60 18.90
C PRO A 195 3.57 -14.12 19.26
N ASP A 196 2.52 -13.85 20.04
CA ASP A 196 2.19 -12.50 20.47
C ASP A 196 3.17 -11.97 21.53
N ILE A 197 4.30 -11.45 21.06
CA ILE A 197 5.35 -10.86 21.90
C ILE A 197 5.05 -9.43 22.38
N LEU A 198 3.94 -8.83 21.93
CA LEU A 198 3.59 -7.47 22.33
C LEU A 198 2.73 -7.52 23.60
N LYS A 199 3.34 -7.21 24.75
CA LYS A 199 2.67 -7.26 26.07
C LYS A 199 1.53 -6.22 26.25
N ASN A 200 1.16 -5.48 25.21
CA ASN A 200 0.31 -4.28 25.26
C ASN A 200 -1.09 -4.41 24.61
N TRP A 201 -1.52 -5.58 24.10
CA TRP A 201 -2.85 -5.72 23.48
C TRP A 201 -4.01 -5.82 24.49
N THR A 202 -3.75 -5.96 25.79
CA THR A 202 -4.79 -6.06 26.84
C THR A 202 -5.49 -4.71 27.04
N THR A 203 -6.82 -4.68 26.88
CA THR A 203 -7.64 -3.47 27.15
C THR A 203 -7.92 -3.23 28.63
N THR A 204 -7.46 -4.11 29.52
CA THR A 204 -7.71 -4.07 30.97
C THR A 204 -6.41 -4.28 31.76
N PRO A 205 -6.05 -3.39 32.71
CA PRO A 205 -4.82 -3.52 33.51
C PRO A 205 -4.70 -4.80 34.36
N GLU A 206 -5.81 -5.50 34.60
CA GLU A 206 -5.91 -6.63 35.52
C GLU A 206 -5.33 -7.95 34.97
N GLU A 207 -5.11 -8.06 33.66
CA GLU A 207 -4.58 -9.29 33.02
C GLU A 207 -3.05 -9.42 33.05
N ASN A 208 -2.32 -8.45 33.64
CA ASN A 208 -0.85 -8.34 33.63
C ASN A 208 -0.07 -9.44 34.39
N THR A 209 -0.71 -10.50 34.87
CA THR A 209 -0.06 -11.54 35.71
C THR A 209 0.25 -12.85 35.00
N ARG A 210 -0.19 -13.05 33.74
CA ARG A 210 0.22 -14.18 32.90
C ARG A 210 0.36 -13.74 31.44
N SER A 211 1.51 -14.01 30.83
CA SER A 211 1.73 -13.83 29.40
C SER A 211 0.61 -14.54 28.61
N PRO A 212 -0.21 -13.82 27.83
CA PRO A 212 -1.34 -14.45 27.15
C PRO A 212 -0.85 -15.36 26.02
N LYS A 213 -1.26 -16.64 26.07
CA LYS A 213 -0.87 -17.68 25.10
C LYS A 213 -1.55 -17.43 23.74
N ARG A 214 -0.97 -16.55 22.93
CA ARG A 214 -1.54 -16.08 21.67
C ARG A 214 -0.54 -16.14 20.51
N VAL A 215 -1.07 -16.31 19.31
CA VAL A 215 -0.33 -16.26 18.05
C VAL A 215 -1.00 -15.25 17.12
N VAL A 216 -0.18 -14.47 16.42
CA VAL A 216 -0.62 -13.45 15.47
C VAL A 216 -0.39 -13.96 14.05
N ASP A 217 -1.43 -13.87 13.23
CA ASP A 217 -1.41 -14.05 11.77
C ASP A 217 -1.56 -12.67 11.11
N ILE A 218 -0.62 -12.30 10.24
CA ILE A 218 -0.76 -11.20 9.29
C ILE A 218 -0.95 -11.81 7.90
N ARG A 219 -2.20 -11.85 7.45
CA ARG A 219 -2.61 -12.48 6.18
C ARG A 219 -2.76 -11.44 5.07
N CYS A 220 -2.12 -11.70 3.94
CA CYS A 220 -2.19 -10.88 2.73
C CYS A 220 -2.66 -11.72 1.54
N SER A 221 -3.73 -11.27 0.86
CA SER A 221 -4.13 -11.84 -0.45
C SER A 221 -3.16 -11.37 -1.53
N TYR A 222 -2.86 -12.22 -2.51
CA TYR A 222 -2.11 -11.82 -3.70
C TYR A 222 -2.82 -10.73 -4.49
N SER A 223 -4.16 -10.66 -4.42
CA SER A 223 -4.95 -9.56 -4.99
C SER A 223 -4.75 -8.22 -4.28
N ALA A 224 -4.15 -8.20 -3.09
CA ALA A 224 -3.80 -6.98 -2.35
C ALA A 224 -2.39 -6.49 -2.68
N ILE A 225 -1.55 -7.31 -3.33
CA ILE A 225 -0.21 -6.92 -3.76
C ILE A 225 -0.31 -5.97 -4.95
N ARG A 226 0.51 -4.93 -4.96
CA ARG A 226 0.74 -3.99 -6.08
C ARG A 226 2.04 -4.32 -6.80
N ARG A 227 3.07 -4.69 -6.04
CA ARG A 227 4.45 -4.90 -6.50
C ARG A 227 5.16 -5.91 -5.60
N VAL A 228 6.00 -6.77 -6.18
CA VAL A 228 6.87 -7.70 -5.45
C VAL A 228 8.32 -7.36 -5.79
N ILE A 229 9.08 -6.92 -4.77
CA ILE A 229 10.52 -6.69 -4.87
C ILE A 229 11.21 -7.72 -4.00
N VAL A 230 12.27 -8.34 -4.53
CA VAL A 230 13.07 -9.37 -3.84
C VAL A 230 14.54 -8.98 -3.92
N SER A 231 15.24 -8.96 -2.77
CA SER A 231 16.69 -8.89 -2.73
C SER A 231 17.26 -10.19 -2.18
N MET A 232 18.33 -10.71 -2.81
CA MET A 232 18.91 -12.01 -2.46
C MET A 232 20.42 -11.87 -2.24
N GLU A 233 20.88 -12.28 -1.07
CA GLU A 233 22.29 -12.41 -0.73
C GLU A 233 22.58 -13.88 -0.42
N ASN A 234 23.48 -14.52 -1.15
CA ASN A 234 24.08 -15.78 -0.70
C ASN A 234 25.14 -15.45 0.38
N ASP A 235 25.09 -16.16 1.51
CA ASP A 235 26.14 -16.11 2.53
C ASP A 235 27.22 -17.19 2.28
N TYR A 236 28.25 -17.19 3.13
CA TYR A 236 29.37 -18.13 3.02
C TYR A 236 29.04 -19.55 3.57
N GLN A 237 27.82 -19.79 4.05
CA GLN A 237 27.35 -21.04 4.64
C GLN A 237 26.35 -21.79 3.73
N ASN A 238 26.15 -21.30 2.49
CA ASN A 238 25.13 -21.74 1.53
C ASN A 238 23.68 -21.44 1.93
N GLU A 239 23.44 -20.55 2.90
CA GLU A 239 22.11 -20.00 3.13
C GLU A 239 21.88 -18.74 2.27
N PHE A 240 20.69 -18.64 1.69
CA PHE A 240 20.23 -17.41 1.06
C PHE A 240 19.51 -16.55 2.08
N LYS A 241 20.03 -15.36 2.32
CA LYS A 241 19.30 -14.29 2.96
C LYS A 241 18.45 -13.59 1.91
N VAL A 242 17.13 -13.72 2.03
CA VAL A 242 16.16 -13.19 1.07
C VAL A 242 15.27 -12.17 1.77
N THR A 243 15.16 -10.97 1.21
CA THR A 243 14.18 -9.97 1.66
C THR A 243 13.06 -9.92 0.65
N PHE A 244 11.86 -10.34 1.04
CA PHE A 244 10.64 -10.11 0.27
C PHE A 244 10.04 -8.76 0.67
N THR A 245 9.77 -7.88 -0.29
CA THR A 245 9.08 -6.61 -0.10
C THR A 245 7.80 -6.60 -0.93
N PHE A 246 6.66 -6.53 -0.24
CA PHE A 246 5.34 -6.46 -0.84
C PHE A 246 4.80 -5.04 -0.68
N GLN A 247 4.69 -4.30 -1.79
CA GLN A 247 3.90 -3.06 -1.82
C GLN A 247 2.43 -3.48 -1.98
N LEU A 248 1.54 -2.90 -1.18
CA LEU A 248 0.15 -3.32 -1.03
C LEU A 248 -0.82 -2.20 -1.38
N ASN A 249 -1.90 -2.54 -2.08
CA ASN A 249 -3.04 -1.65 -2.33
C ASN A 249 -3.87 -1.42 -1.05
N TYR A 250 -3.94 -2.42 -0.17
CA TYR A 250 -4.69 -2.38 1.07
C TYR A 250 -3.94 -3.08 2.22
N PRO A 251 -4.12 -2.65 3.48
CA PRO A 251 -3.51 -3.28 4.64
C PRO A 251 -3.83 -4.78 4.74
N PRO A 252 -2.89 -5.59 5.27
CA PRO A 252 -3.13 -7.00 5.50
C PRO A 252 -4.18 -7.20 6.62
N SER A 253 -4.87 -8.34 6.58
CA SER A 253 -5.79 -8.75 7.65
C SER A 253 -4.99 -9.30 8.82
N ILE A 254 -5.27 -8.82 10.02
CA ILE A 254 -4.72 -9.37 11.27
C ILE A 254 -5.73 -10.31 11.92
N GLN A 255 -5.27 -11.50 12.27
CA GLN A 255 -6.00 -12.48 13.06
C GLN A 255 -5.18 -12.84 14.30
N ILE A 256 -5.83 -12.92 15.47
CA ILE A 256 -5.21 -13.44 16.69
C ILE A 256 -5.89 -14.75 17.07
N TYR A 257 -5.08 -15.76 17.33
CA TYR A 257 -5.48 -17.05 17.86
C TYR A 257 -5.13 -17.09 19.34
N GLU A 258 -6.10 -17.41 20.17
CA GLU A 258 -5.89 -17.60 21.61
C GLU A 258 -5.94 -19.08 21.95
N MET A 259 -4.92 -19.58 22.64
CA MET A 259 -4.93 -20.95 23.14
C MET A 259 -6.01 -21.09 24.22
N SER A 260 -6.86 -22.10 24.13
CA SER A 260 -7.89 -22.33 25.14
C SER A 260 -7.27 -22.91 26.42
N ASN A 261 -7.73 -22.41 27.57
CA ASN A 261 -7.44 -23.01 28.88
C ASN A 261 -8.32 -24.27 29.09
N SER A 262 -8.16 -25.27 28.23
CA SER A 262 -8.82 -26.57 28.38
C SER A 262 -8.30 -27.28 29.64
N PRO A 263 -9.16 -27.85 30.50
CA PRO A 263 -8.71 -28.69 31.62
C PRO A 263 -8.16 -30.04 31.14
N ASP A 264 -8.52 -30.48 29.93
CA ASP A 264 -7.98 -31.67 29.31
C ASP A 264 -6.65 -31.36 28.62
N LYS A 265 -5.55 -31.76 29.27
CA LYS A 265 -4.17 -31.56 28.79
C LYS A 265 -3.80 -32.36 27.55
N THR A 266 -4.64 -33.30 27.11
CA THR A 266 -4.32 -34.20 25.98
C THR A 266 -4.65 -33.61 24.61
N LYS A 267 -5.45 -32.53 24.57
CA LYS A 267 -5.76 -31.77 23.36
C LYS A 267 -5.83 -30.29 23.70
N THR A 268 -4.73 -29.57 23.49
CA THR A 268 -4.82 -28.13 23.26
C THR A 268 -5.71 -27.87 22.03
N LYS A 269 -6.33 -26.69 22.06
CA LYS A 269 -7.18 -26.16 20.99
C LYS A 269 -7.06 -24.65 20.99
N PHE A 270 -6.85 -24.06 19.84
CA PHE A 270 -7.05 -22.62 19.66
C PHE A 270 -8.54 -22.28 19.56
N LYS A 271 -8.94 -21.14 20.13
CA LYS A 271 -10.26 -20.55 19.86
C LYS A 271 -10.32 -20.12 18.39
N PRO A 272 -11.53 -20.04 17.77
CA PRO A 272 -11.69 -19.41 16.46
C PRO A 272 -11.05 -18.01 16.46
N PRO A 273 -10.27 -17.66 15.42
CA PRO A 273 -9.49 -16.42 15.43
C PRO A 273 -10.38 -15.18 15.39
N TYR A 274 -9.96 -14.16 16.12
CA TYR A 274 -10.58 -12.84 16.07
C TYR A 274 -9.82 -11.98 15.06
N ARG A 275 -10.51 -11.48 14.03
CA ARG A 275 -9.96 -10.45 13.14
C ARG A 275 -9.99 -9.10 13.87
N PHE A 276 -8.90 -8.35 13.82
CA PHE A 276 -8.80 -7.00 14.38
C PHE A 276 -8.93 -5.93 13.28
N LEU A 277 -9.42 -4.73 13.65
CA LEU A 277 -9.52 -3.57 12.74
C LEU A 277 -8.13 -3.17 12.22
N THR A 278 -7.21 -3.06 13.17
CA THR A 278 -5.77 -2.82 13.12
C THR A 278 -5.23 -3.32 14.47
N TRP A 279 -3.93 -3.18 14.72
CA TRP A 279 -3.43 -3.07 16.09
C TRP A 279 -4.23 -2.00 16.87
N ASN A 280 -4.34 -2.14 18.19
CA ASN A 280 -5.26 -1.35 19.03
C ASN A 280 -5.20 0.18 18.75
N LYS A 281 -6.34 0.88 18.76
CA LYS A 281 -6.44 2.34 18.50
C LYS A 281 -5.57 3.10 19.52
N GLY A 282 -4.35 3.48 19.13
CA GLY A 282 -3.33 4.07 20.01
C GLY A 282 -1.93 3.43 19.90
N HIS A 283 -1.79 2.25 19.28
CA HIS A 283 -0.51 1.59 19.05
C HIS A 283 0.15 2.08 17.75
N ASP A 284 1.47 2.34 17.77
CA ASP A 284 2.16 2.92 16.62
C ASP A 284 2.07 2.06 15.35
N ILE A 285 2.04 0.72 15.51
CA ILE A 285 1.86 -0.22 14.39
C ILE A 285 0.51 -0.04 13.67
N ALA A 286 -0.54 0.38 14.39
CA ALA A 286 -1.85 0.64 13.79
C ALA A 286 -1.73 1.76 12.74
N ASN A 287 -1.04 2.83 13.12
CA ASN A 287 -0.72 3.95 12.22
C ASN A 287 0.26 3.47 11.13
N SER A 288 1.32 2.73 11.47
CA SER A 288 2.29 2.23 10.50
C SER A 288 1.71 1.28 9.44
N MET A 289 0.63 0.54 9.72
CA MET A 289 -0.10 -0.22 8.68
C MET A 289 -1.18 0.58 7.95
N ALA A 290 -1.82 1.55 8.62
CA ALA A 290 -2.81 2.40 7.96
C ALA A 290 -2.13 3.35 6.94
N TYR A 291 -0.91 3.79 7.24
CA TYR A 291 -0.14 4.70 6.39
C TYR A 291 0.94 3.98 5.57
N GLY A 292 1.62 2.97 6.10
CA GLY A 292 2.65 2.22 5.36
C GLY A 292 2.05 1.38 4.24
N SER A 293 2.58 1.55 3.02
CA SER A 293 2.16 0.78 1.84
C SER A 293 2.95 -0.53 1.67
N CYS A 294 3.96 -0.79 2.49
CA CYS A 294 4.90 -1.90 2.28
C CYS A 294 5.05 -2.81 3.50
N LEU A 295 4.98 -4.12 3.26
CA LEU A 295 5.34 -5.18 4.20
C LEU A 295 6.64 -5.84 3.72
N VAL A 296 7.63 -5.93 4.61
CA VAL A 296 8.96 -6.47 4.31
C VAL A 296 9.26 -7.66 5.22
N ALA A 297 9.63 -8.80 4.64
CA ALA A 297 9.99 -10.03 5.34
C ALA A 297 11.44 -10.40 5.05
N ASP A 298 12.32 -10.25 6.05
CA ASP A 298 13.70 -10.73 6.02
C ASP A 298 13.69 -12.22 6.39
N CYS A 299 14.13 -13.07 5.47
CA CYS A 299 14.05 -14.53 5.57
C CYS A 299 15.43 -15.19 5.39
N ARG A 300 15.60 -16.38 5.99
CA ARG A 300 16.69 -17.31 5.66
C ARG A 300 16.17 -18.56 4.99
N LEU A 301 16.87 -19.00 3.95
CA LEU A 301 16.51 -20.16 3.16
C LEU A 301 17.76 -21.01 2.90
N SER A 302 17.77 -22.24 3.39
CA SER A 302 18.78 -23.27 3.08
C SER A 302 18.56 -23.94 1.72
N GLU A 303 17.34 -23.90 1.19
CA GLU A 303 16.97 -24.59 -0.06
C GLU A 303 16.62 -23.62 -1.20
N ALA A 304 17.54 -23.50 -2.18
CA ALA A 304 17.31 -22.75 -3.41
C ALA A 304 16.07 -23.20 -4.20
N ARG A 305 15.69 -24.48 -4.10
CA ARG A 305 14.52 -25.03 -4.79
C ARG A 305 13.22 -24.35 -4.35
N SER A 306 13.00 -24.26 -3.04
CA SER A 306 11.76 -23.74 -2.45
C SER A 306 11.61 -22.24 -2.68
N LEU A 307 12.73 -21.51 -2.75
CA LEU A 307 12.76 -20.12 -3.21
C LEU A 307 12.26 -19.99 -4.66
N LEU A 308 12.81 -20.79 -5.59
CA LEU A 308 12.47 -20.69 -7.01
C LEU A 308 11.03 -21.11 -7.29
N ASP A 309 10.51 -22.13 -6.61
CA ASP A 309 9.10 -22.52 -6.68
C ASP A 309 8.17 -21.40 -6.16
N CYS A 310 8.51 -20.80 -5.02
CA CYS A 310 7.76 -19.67 -4.48
C CYS A 310 7.74 -18.47 -5.46
N LEU A 311 8.88 -18.12 -6.06
CA LEU A 311 8.94 -17.05 -7.07
C LEU A 311 8.14 -17.40 -8.33
N ASP A 312 8.24 -18.63 -8.85
CA ASP A 312 7.46 -19.07 -10.02
C ASP A 312 5.95 -19.04 -9.73
N ARG A 313 5.52 -19.48 -8.55
CA ARG A 313 4.11 -19.47 -8.14
C ARG A 313 3.59 -18.06 -7.86
N LEU A 314 4.34 -17.21 -7.16
CA LEU A 314 4.00 -15.78 -7.00
C LEU A 314 3.83 -15.11 -8.36
N ARG A 315 4.75 -15.36 -9.31
CA ARG A 315 4.69 -14.81 -10.67
C ARG A 315 3.44 -15.26 -11.44
N LYS A 316 3.05 -16.53 -11.29
CA LYS A 316 1.86 -17.14 -11.92
C LYS A 316 0.56 -16.64 -11.33
N SER A 317 0.42 -16.70 -10.01
CA SER A 317 -0.83 -16.42 -9.29
C SER A 317 -1.14 -14.92 -9.23
N SER A 318 -0.13 -14.07 -9.03
CA SER A 318 -0.35 -12.63 -8.87
C SER A 318 -0.32 -11.83 -10.19
N ASN A 319 0.15 -12.43 -11.29
CA ASN A 319 0.48 -11.78 -12.57
C ASN A 319 1.51 -10.62 -12.50
N TYR A 320 1.90 -10.13 -11.33
CA TYR A 320 2.87 -9.04 -11.17
C TYR A 320 4.30 -9.44 -11.52
N ALA A 321 5.05 -8.47 -12.03
CA ALA A 321 6.49 -8.56 -12.18
C ALA A 321 7.16 -8.83 -10.82
N ILE A 322 8.11 -9.77 -10.79
CA ILE A 322 9.04 -9.92 -9.66
C ILE A 322 10.28 -9.10 -9.99
N GLU A 323 10.52 -8.07 -9.18
CA GLU A 323 11.67 -7.18 -9.33
C GLU A 323 12.82 -7.64 -8.45
N LEU A 324 14.00 -7.79 -9.04
CA LEU A 324 15.24 -8.07 -8.34
C LEU A 324 15.99 -6.76 -8.11
N ARG A 325 15.95 -6.27 -6.87
CA ARG A 325 16.49 -4.96 -6.46
C ARG A 325 16.80 -4.97 -4.97
N PHE A 326 17.90 -4.31 -4.59
CA PHE A 326 18.19 -4.00 -3.20
C PHE A 326 17.59 -2.65 -2.82
N LEU A 327 16.74 -2.65 -1.80
CA LEU A 327 16.19 -1.41 -1.23
C LEU A 327 17.08 -0.91 -0.09
N HIS A 328 17.56 0.32 -0.24
CA HIS A 328 18.36 0.97 0.80
C HIS A 328 17.47 1.31 2.00
N ARG A 329 17.74 0.70 3.16
CA ARG A 329 17.05 1.03 4.40
C ARG A 329 17.55 2.40 4.89
N LYS A 330 16.70 3.44 4.84
CA LYS A 330 17.00 4.71 5.53
C LYS A 330 16.36 4.67 6.91
N THR A 331 17.13 5.02 7.94
CA THR A 331 16.66 5.05 9.32
C THR A 331 15.66 6.18 9.52
N VAL A 332 14.37 5.85 9.55
CA VAL A 332 13.32 6.67 10.16
C VAL A 332 13.09 6.07 11.54
N LYS A 333 13.21 6.85 12.62
CA LYS A 333 13.22 6.28 13.97
C LYS A 333 11.82 5.91 14.44
N HIS A 334 10.79 6.67 14.06
CA HIS A 334 9.41 6.37 14.39
C HIS A 334 8.38 7.09 13.51
N ILE A 335 7.15 6.57 13.44
CA ILE A 335 6.02 7.30 12.85
C ILE A 335 5.66 8.58 13.62
N LYS A 336 6.07 8.67 14.89
CA LYS A 336 5.93 9.86 15.75
C LYS A 336 6.87 11.01 15.34
N ASP A 337 7.88 10.75 14.52
CA ASP A 337 8.80 11.77 14.02
C ASP A 337 8.20 12.56 12.85
N TYR A 338 7.09 12.08 12.27
CA TYR A 338 6.42 12.75 11.16
C TYR A 338 5.68 14.00 11.66
N ASN A 339 5.78 15.07 10.88
CA ASN A 339 4.95 16.27 11.03
C ASN A 339 3.47 15.87 11.03
N GLU A 340 2.69 16.46 11.93
CA GLU A 340 1.25 16.27 11.94
C GLU A 340 0.63 16.87 10.67
N ASN A 341 -0.29 16.14 10.01
CA ASN A 341 -1.08 16.69 8.91
C ASN A 341 -1.85 17.93 9.42
N PRO A 342 -1.51 19.15 8.96
CA PRO A 342 -2.07 20.37 9.54
C PRO A 342 -3.53 20.58 9.13
N LEU A 343 -4.03 19.89 8.10
CA LEU A 343 -5.45 19.87 7.76
C LEU A 343 -6.32 19.14 8.80
N LYS A 344 -5.73 18.42 9.77
CA LYS A 344 -6.45 17.91 10.97
C LYS A 344 -6.78 19.02 11.98
N HIS A 345 -5.98 20.09 12.01
CA HIS A 345 -6.08 21.17 12.99
C HIS A 345 -5.96 22.52 12.29
N VAL A 346 -6.96 22.82 11.46
CA VAL A 346 -6.99 24.01 10.60
C VAL A 346 -6.93 25.32 11.39
N ASP A 347 -7.38 25.34 12.65
CA ASP A 347 -7.23 26.51 13.54
C ASP A 347 -5.80 26.75 14.06
N LYS A 348 -4.88 25.81 13.80
CA LYS A 348 -3.44 25.96 14.04
C LYS A 348 -2.66 26.30 12.76
N LEU A 349 -3.32 26.41 11.60
CA LEU A 349 -2.63 26.82 10.37
C LEU A 349 -2.18 28.29 10.47
N PRO A 350 -1.02 28.65 9.88
CA PRO A 350 -0.63 30.06 9.75
C PRO A 350 -1.71 30.91 9.09
N ASN A 351 -1.90 32.15 9.57
CA ASN A 351 -2.94 33.09 9.10
C ASN A 351 -3.01 33.28 7.57
N LYS A 352 -1.92 33.05 6.84
CA LYS A 352 -1.90 33.07 5.36
C LYS A 352 -2.83 32.03 4.70
N TYR A 353 -3.33 31.05 5.45
CA TYR A 353 -4.23 29.99 4.98
C TYR A 353 -5.68 30.12 5.47
N GLU A 354 -6.06 31.19 6.18
CA GLU A 354 -7.42 31.36 6.71
C GLU A 354 -8.52 31.29 5.63
N GLU A 355 -8.21 31.69 4.40
CA GLU A 355 -9.12 31.58 3.26
C GLU A 355 -9.54 30.14 2.94
N LEU A 356 -8.74 29.13 3.32
CA LEU A 356 -9.10 27.73 3.16
C LEU A 356 -10.39 27.37 3.90
N LYS A 357 -10.74 28.10 4.99
CA LYS A 357 -11.98 27.92 5.74
C LYS A 357 -13.23 28.42 5.00
N GLN A 358 -13.08 29.11 3.87
CA GLN A 358 -14.20 29.63 3.08
C GLN A 358 -14.84 28.53 2.23
N LEU A 359 -16.18 28.54 2.09
CA LEU A 359 -16.94 27.53 1.33
C LEU A 359 -16.37 27.28 -0.08
N LYS A 360 -16.03 28.33 -0.83
CA LYS A 360 -15.45 28.22 -2.18
C LYS A 360 -14.13 27.47 -2.25
N PHE A 361 -13.36 27.38 -1.16
CA PHE A 361 -12.13 26.61 -1.07
C PHE A 361 -12.35 25.15 -0.62
N PHE A 362 -13.57 24.76 -0.19
CA PHE A 362 -13.83 23.40 0.25
C PHE A 362 -13.52 22.32 -0.82
N PRO A 363 -13.84 22.50 -2.12
CA PRO A 363 -13.41 21.57 -3.17
C PRO A 363 -11.89 21.33 -3.20
N LEU A 364 -11.11 22.40 -3.01
CA LEU A 364 -9.64 22.35 -2.98
C LEU A 364 -9.13 21.58 -1.76
N VAL A 365 -9.62 21.94 -0.57
CA VAL A 365 -9.21 21.30 0.69
C VAL A 365 -9.59 19.81 0.70
N TYR A 366 -10.77 19.46 0.16
CA TYR A 366 -11.18 18.07 -0.01
C TYR A 366 -10.19 17.29 -0.90
N ALA A 367 -9.81 17.83 -2.06
CA ALA A 367 -8.92 17.15 -2.99
C ALA A 367 -7.50 16.98 -2.43
N VAL A 368 -6.96 17.99 -1.74
CA VAL A 368 -5.66 17.89 -1.04
C VAL A 368 -5.74 16.86 0.09
N GLN A 369 -6.80 16.88 0.90
CA GLN A 369 -7.03 15.87 1.93
C GLN A 369 -7.14 14.45 1.34
N ALA A 370 -7.73 14.31 0.15
CA ALA A 370 -7.85 13.02 -0.51
C ALA A 370 -6.51 12.44 -0.96
N LEU A 371 -5.63 13.26 -1.53
CA LEU A 371 -4.25 12.87 -1.86
C LEU A 371 -3.50 12.37 -0.62
N ILE A 372 -3.60 13.09 0.51
CA ILE A 372 -2.97 12.68 1.79
C ILE A 372 -3.45 11.28 2.25
N THR A 373 -4.68 10.87 1.90
CA THR A 373 -5.21 9.54 2.27
C THR A 373 -4.76 8.38 1.39
N ARG A 374 -3.88 8.61 0.40
CA ARG A 374 -3.28 7.55 -0.44
C ARG A 374 -2.10 6.80 0.19
N GLY A 375 -1.87 6.98 1.48
CA GLY A 375 -0.84 6.27 2.23
C GLY A 375 0.57 6.80 1.96
N GLY A 376 1.56 5.96 2.25
CA GLY A 376 2.96 6.35 2.42
C GLY A 376 3.58 7.06 1.22
N GLU A 377 3.17 6.75 -0.01
CA GLU A 377 3.72 7.39 -1.23
C GLU A 377 3.52 8.91 -1.23
N ILE A 378 2.37 9.39 -0.75
CA ILE A 378 2.07 10.82 -0.61
C ILE A 378 2.38 11.32 0.81
N TYR A 379 2.04 10.53 1.83
CA TYR A 379 2.20 10.93 3.23
C TYR A 379 3.67 11.11 3.61
N ASP A 380 4.56 10.21 3.17
CA ASP A 380 5.99 10.30 3.49
C ASP A 380 6.70 11.44 2.76
N TYR A 381 6.24 11.80 1.56
CA TYR A 381 6.77 12.95 0.85
C TYR A 381 6.38 14.27 1.55
N PHE A 382 5.13 14.38 2.02
CA PHE A 382 4.62 15.62 2.60
C PHE A 382 5.01 15.85 4.07
N PHE A 383 5.08 14.80 4.88
CA PHE A 383 5.06 14.94 6.35
C PHE A 383 6.33 14.46 7.06
N ARG A 384 7.44 14.23 6.37
CA ARG A 384 8.71 13.96 7.05
C ARG A 384 9.28 15.22 7.70
N PRO A 385 9.94 15.10 8.88
CA PRO A 385 10.39 16.25 9.67
C PRO A 385 11.45 17.11 8.96
N GLU A 386 12.26 16.52 8.08
CA GLU A 386 13.31 17.21 7.34
C GLU A 386 12.78 18.09 6.18
N TYR A 387 11.47 18.08 5.92
CA TYR A 387 10.88 18.57 4.68
C TYR A 387 9.65 19.46 4.90
N HIS A 388 9.70 20.70 4.41
CA HIS A 388 8.54 21.61 4.33
C HIS A 388 7.69 21.41 3.05
N LYS A 389 7.80 20.24 2.42
CA LYS A 389 7.23 19.95 1.09
C LYS A 389 5.71 20.04 1.02
N PHE A 390 4.99 19.78 2.11
CA PHE A 390 3.56 20.03 2.16
C PHE A 390 3.20 21.51 1.96
N TYR A 391 3.93 22.43 2.60
CA TYR A 391 3.66 23.86 2.50
C TYR A 391 4.09 24.44 1.15
N GLU A 392 5.21 23.98 0.57
CA GLU A 392 5.61 24.31 -0.80
C GLU A 392 4.51 23.91 -1.82
N PHE A 393 3.97 22.69 -1.68
CA PHE A 393 2.87 22.20 -2.50
C PHE A 393 1.59 23.03 -2.32
N LEU A 394 1.20 23.27 -1.06
CA LEU A 394 -0.01 24.01 -0.73
C LEU A 394 0.04 25.47 -1.19
N ASP A 395 1.18 26.16 -1.04
CA ASP A 395 1.37 27.53 -1.51
C ASP A 395 1.22 27.63 -3.04
N TYR A 396 1.79 26.67 -3.79
CA TYR A 396 1.65 26.62 -5.25
C TYR A 396 0.20 26.35 -5.68
N VAL A 397 -0.43 25.34 -5.09
CA VAL A 397 -1.81 24.93 -5.39
C VAL A 397 -2.82 26.03 -5.08
N ILE A 398 -2.67 26.73 -3.95
CA ILE A 398 -3.51 27.90 -3.61
C ILE A 398 -3.31 29.05 -4.61
N SER A 399 -2.07 29.29 -5.05
CA SER A 399 -1.77 30.34 -6.03
C SER A 399 -2.46 30.08 -7.37
N GLN A 400 -2.42 28.83 -7.86
CA GLN A 400 -3.13 28.43 -9.08
C GLN A 400 -4.66 28.52 -8.92
N PHE A 401 -5.21 28.04 -7.79
CA PHE A 401 -6.65 28.13 -7.54
C PHE A 401 -7.15 29.59 -7.50
N LYS A 402 -6.34 30.52 -6.96
CA LYS A 402 -6.63 31.97 -7.03
C LYS A 402 -6.58 32.52 -8.45
N ALA A 403 -5.64 32.06 -9.26
CA ALA A 403 -5.54 32.46 -10.66
C ALA A 403 -6.77 31.98 -11.45
N ASP A 404 -7.21 30.73 -11.25
CA ASP A 404 -8.44 30.18 -11.83
C ASP A 404 -9.67 31.03 -11.46
N LEU A 405 -9.88 31.29 -10.16
CA LEU A 405 -11.01 32.11 -9.69
C LEU A 405 -10.95 33.56 -10.17
N LYS A 406 -9.76 34.10 -10.45
CA LYS A 406 -9.61 35.45 -11.04
C LYS A 406 -9.90 35.45 -12.54
N ALA A 407 -9.53 34.38 -13.24
CA ALA A 407 -9.75 34.21 -14.67
C ALA A 407 -11.24 33.94 -15.00
N ASN A 408 -11.94 33.18 -14.15
CA ASN A 408 -13.37 32.96 -14.25
C ASN A 408 -14.06 33.07 -12.86
N PRO A 409 -14.47 34.28 -12.43
CA PRO A 409 -15.11 34.51 -11.12
C PRO A 409 -16.47 33.82 -10.94
N GLY A 410 -17.10 33.38 -12.02
CA GLY A 410 -18.38 32.65 -12.00
C GLY A 410 -18.24 31.12 -11.99
N ALA A 411 -17.02 30.60 -12.13
CA ALA A 411 -16.78 29.16 -12.21
C ALA A 411 -17.23 28.43 -10.93
N ARG A 412 -17.90 27.28 -11.11
CA ARG A 412 -18.22 26.33 -10.03
C ARG A 412 -17.10 25.30 -9.88
N SER A 413 -16.34 25.07 -10.95
CA SER A 413 -15.22 24.13 -11.04
C SER A 413 -13.94 24.86 -11.45
N ALA A 414 -12.94 24.91 -10.57
CA ALA A 414 -11.62 25.42 -10.92
C ALA A 414 -10.78 24.32 -11.59
N LYS A 415 -9.99 24.69 -12.62
CA LYS A 415 -9.02 23.80 -13.27
C LYS A 415 -8.12 23.11 -12.25
N THR A 416 -7.62 23.85 -11.26
CA THR A 416 -6.79 23.34 -10.15
C THR A 416 -7.45 22.17 -9.41
N VAL A 417 -8.77 22.21 -9.17
CA VAL A 417 -9.49 21.13 -8.48
C VAL A 417 -9.59 19.89 -9.36
N ILE A 418 -9.94 20.07 -10.64
CA ILE A 418 -9.95 18.98 -11.63
C ILE A 418 -8.57 18.34 -11.76
N THR A 419 -7.50 19.14 -11.77
CA THR A 419 -6.11 18.64 -11.80
C THR A 419 -5.77 17.80 -10.57
N LEU A 420 -6.17 18.20 -9.36
CA LEU A 420 -5.95 17.40 -8.15
C LEU A 420 -6.78 16.09 -8.14
N GLU A 421 -7.98 16.12 -8.71
CA GLU A 421 -8.86 14.95 -8.84
C GLU A 421 -8.32 13.96 -9.88
N ASN A 422 -7.78 14.43 -11.00
CA ASN A 422 -7.09 13.56 -11.96
C ASN A 422 -5.76 13.05 -11.41
N MET A 423 -5.02 13.90 -10.67
CA MET A 423 -3.83 13.46 -9.93
C MET A 423 -4.15 12.30 -8.99
N LEU A 424 -5.28 12.35 -8.28
CA LEU A 424 -5.70 11.26 -7.40
C LEU A 424 -5.93 9.94 -8.14
N LEU A 425 -6.49 9.98 -9.35
CA LEU A 425 -6.69 8.81 -10.21
C LEU A 425 -5.38 8.23 -10.74
N GLU A 426 -4.38 9.06 -11.05
CA GLU A 426 -3.09 8.58 -11.55
C GLU A 426 -2.20 8.04 -10.42
N VAL A 427 -2.22 8.65 -9.22
CA VAL A 427 -1.53 8.12 -8.02
C VAL A 427 -1.91 6.66 -7.77
N ASP A 428 -3.20 6.33 -7.87
CA ASP A 428 -3.72 4.97 -7.67
C ASP A 428 -3.16 3.97 -8.71
N LYS A 429 -2.74 4.42 -9.91
CA LYS A 429 -2.20 3.57 -10.98
C LYS A 429 -0.66 3.45 -10.99
N LEU A 430 0.06 4.46 -10.52
CA LEU A 430 1.46 4.73 -10.91
C LEU A 430 2.53 3.70 -10.49
N ASN A 431 2.34 2.97 -9.38
CA ASN A 431 3.25 1.96 -8.80
C ASN A 431 4.63 2.45 -8.32
N ASP A 432 5.28 3.38 -9.03
CA ASP A 432 6.51 4.05 -8.62
C ASP A 432 6.27 5.36 -7.87
N VAL A 433 7.26 5.75 -7.06
CA VAL A 433 7.20 6.96 -6.24
C VAL A 433 7.32 8.20 -7.13
N MET A 434 6.36 9.10 -7.01
CA MET A 434 6.28 10.38 -7.69
C MET A 434 6.66 11.55 -6.76
N GLU A 435 7.04 12.69 -7.33
CA GLU A 435 7.13 13.96 -6.60
C GLU A 435 5.80 14.73 -6.77
N PRO A 436 4.93 14.82 -5.74
CA PRO A 436 3.57 15.37 -5.84
C PRO A 436 3.50 16.75 -6.48
N LEU A 437 4.42 17.67 -6.15
CA LEU A 437 4.43 19.02 -6.70
C LEU A 437 4.80 19.05 -8.18
N LYS A 438 5.86 18.34 -8.60
CA LYS A 438 6.23 18.25 -10.03
C LYS A 438 5.13 17.60 -10.85
N PHE A 439 4.51 16.55 -10.34
CA PHE A 439 3.41 15.87 -11.02
C PHE A 439 2.16 16.75 -11.13
N PHE A 440 1.81 17.48 -10.07
CA PHE A 440 0.74 18.48 -10.14
C PHE A 440 1.04 19.57 -11.17
N ILE A 441 2.28 20.11 -11.22
CA ILE A 441 2.69 21.13 -12.21
C ILE A 441 2.55 20.58 -13.64
N LYS A 442 2.99 19.33 -13.88
CA LYS A 442 2.85 18.65 -15.18
C LYS A 442 1.37 18.57 -15.59
N LEU A 443 0.53 17.93 -14.78
CA LEU A 443 -0.90 17.80 -15.07
C LEU A 443 -1.57 19.18 -15.22
N TYR A 444 -1.23 20.16 -14.37
CA TYR A 444 -1.81 21.50 -14.45
C TYR A 444 -1.42 22.23 -15.75
N SER A 445 -0.30 21.90 -16.38
CA SER A 445 0.06 22.46 -17.69
C SER A 445 -0.86 21.98 -18.82
N GLU A 446 -1.53 20.83 -18.66
CA GLU A 446 -2.34 20.23 -19.72
C GLU A 446 -3.62 21.04 -20.00
N PRO A 447 -3.99 21.24 -21.28
CA PRO A 447 -5.18 21.98 -21.65
C PRO A 447 -6.48 21.21 -21.34
N ALA A 448 -6.44 19.88 -21.32
CA ALA A 448 -7.59 19.02 -21.07
C ALA A 448 -8.27 19.32 -19.72
N HIS A 449 -7.50 19.64 -18.67
CA HIS A 449 -8.05 19.98 -17.35
C HIS A 449 -8.88 21.27 -17.33
N ARG A 450 -8.67 22.17 -18.29
CA ARG A 450 -9.52 23.35 -18.47
C ARG A 450 -10.87 22.95 -19.09
N ILE A 451 -10.83 22.16 -20.16
CA ILE A 451 -12.03 21.68 -20.86
C ILE A 451 -12.90 20.85 -19.91
N LEU A 452 -12.30 19.99 -19.10
CA LEU A 452 -13.01 19.21 -18.08
C LEU A 452 -13.63 20.08 -16.97
N ALA A 453 -13.06 21.24 -16.65
CA ALA A 453 -13.66 22.19 -15.72
C ALA A 453 -14.86 22.93 -16.34
N GLU A 454 -14.75 23.31 -17.62
CA GLU A 454 -15.84 23.93 -18.39
C GLU A 454 -17.04 22.95 -18.52
N ILE A 455 -16.79 21.69 -18.90
CA ILE A 455 -17.82 20.61 -18.93
C ILE A 455 -18.46 20.38 -17.56
N ALA A 456 -17.68 20.44 -16.47
CA ALA A 456 -18.21 20.26 -15.12
C ALA A 456 -19.18 21.38 -14.69
N ASP A 457 -19.03 22.58 -15.25
CA ASP A 457 -19.91 23.72 -15.02
C ASP A 457 -21.16 23.67 -15.92
N GLU A 458 -21.03 23.26 -17.19
CA GLU A 458 -22.17 22.95 -18.08
C GLU A 458 -23.11 21.90 -17.47
N LEU A 459 -22.54 20.79 -16.97
CA LEU A 459 -23.31 19.74 -16.28
C LEU A 459 -23.98 20.26 -14.99
N ALA A 460 -23.40 21.26 -14.33
CA ALA A 460 -24.02 21.89 -13.18
C ALA A 460 -25.21 22.80 -13.55
N ASP A 461 -25.26 23.33 -14.77
CA ASP A 461 -26.46 24.01 -15.32
C ASP A 461 -27.56 23.02 -15.69
N GLU A 462 -27.20 21.78 -16.07
CA GLU A 462 -28.13 20.64 -16.19
C GLU A 462 -28.54 20.01 -14.83
N ASP A 463 -28.37 20.74 -13.74
CA ASP A 463 -28.78 20.36 -12.38
C ASP A 463 -28.03 19.10 -11.84
N TYR A 464 -26.91 18.70 -12.46
CA TYR A 464 -26.00 17.68 -11.89
C TYR A 464 -25.09 18.28 -10.82
N MET A 465 -24.78 17.47 -9.82
CA MET A 465 -24.07 17.89 -8.62
C MET A 465 -22.92 16.95 -8.31
N ARG A 466 -21.74 17.52 -8.10
CA ARG A 466 -20.50 16.82 -7.79
C ARG A 466 -20.43 16.53 -6.29
N VAL A 467 -20.97 15.40 -5.85
CA VAL A 467 -21.06 15.04 -4.43
C VAL A 467 -19.78 14.31 -3.98
N ARG A 468 -19.16 14.85 -2.93
CA ARG A 468 -17.91 14.30 -2.37
C ARG A 468 -18.16 12.95 -1.70
N LYS A 469 -17.23 11.99 -1.82
CA LYS A 469 -17.43 10.61 -1.38
C LYS A 469 -16.26 10.03 -0.58
N VAL A 470 -16.56 9.49 0.59
CA VAL A 470 -15.61 8.80 1.48
C VAL A 470 -15.97 7.33 1.57
N ILE A 471 -14.98 6.46 1.36
CA ILE A 471 -15.04 5.05 1.71
C ILE A 471 -14.48 4.90 3.12
N VAL A 472 -15.26 4.35 4.03
CA VAL A 472 -14.86 4.08 5.41
C VAL A 472 -14.63 2.58 5.56
N THR A 473 -13.42 2.22 5.94
CA THR A 473 -13.00 0.83 6.18
C THR A 473 -12.62 0.64 7.65
N PRO A 474 -12.41 -0.61 8.11
CA PRO A 474 -11.85 -0.89 9.44
C PRO A 474 -10.59 -0.08 9.78
N THR A 475 -9.67 0.05 8.82
CA THR A 475 -8.37 0.67 9.02
C THR A 475 -8.36 2.19 8.72
N ARG A 476 -9.15 2.65 7.73
CA ARG A 476 -8.92 3.94 7.05
C ARG A 476 -10.21 4.65 6.63
N LYS A 477 -10.11 5.97 6.45
CA LYS A 477 -11.09 6.80 5.72
C LYS A 477 -10.44 7.24 4.42
N ILE A 478 -10.90 6.68 3.30
CA ILE A 478 -10.34 6.89 1.96
C ILE A 478 -11.26 7.84 1.21
N PHE A 479 -10.79 9.04 0.91
CA PHE A 479 -11.54 10.04 0.17
C PHE A 479 -11.31 9.81 -1.32
N ILE A 480 -12.37 9.77 -2.13
CA ILE A 480 -12.26 9.53 -3.58
C ILE A 480 -12.86 10.70 -4.37
N ASN A 481 -12.66 10.70 -5.69
CA ASN A 481 -13.19 11.76 -6.56
C ASN A 481 -14.71 11.93 -6.35
N PRO A 482 -15.23 13.18 -6.44
CA PRO A 482 -16.66 13.43 -6.34
C PRO A 482 -17.43 12.67 -7.42
N GLU A 483 -18.56 12.09 -7.03
CA GLU A 483 -19.51 11.48 -7.96
C GLU A 483 -20.42 12.55 -8.57
N LEU A 484 -20.62 12.50 -9.88
CA LEU A 484 -21.63 13.30 -10.55
C LEU A 484 -23.01 12.65 -10.34
N ILE A 485 -23.93 13.36 -9.68
CA ILE A 485 -25.26 12.86 -9.33
C ILE A 485 -26.29 13.94 -9.65
N MET A 486 -27.38 13.59 -10.33
CA MET A 486 -28.50 14.51 -10.58
C MET A 486 -29.06 15.07 -9.26
N GLY A 487 -29.25 16.39 -9.20
CA GLY A 487 -29.74 17.09 -8.02
C GLY A 487 -31.07 16.55 -7.52
N ASN A 488 -31.16 16.24 -6.23
CA ASN A 488 -32.44 16.02 -5.56
C ASN A 488 -32.79 17.25 -4.70
N ARG A 489 -34.01 17.31 -4.15
CA ARG A 489 -34.50 18.46 -3.38
C ARG A 489 -33.59 18.82 -2.19
N SER A 490 -33.00 17.84 -1.52
CA SER A 490 -32.09 18.07 -0.39
C SER A 490 -30.72 18.57 -0.87
N LEU A 491 -30.17 17.99 -1.94
CA LEU A 491 -28.92 18.45 -2.57
C LEU A 491 -29.05 19.89 -3.08
N ARG A 492 -30.13 20.23 -3.82
CA ARG A 492 -30.41 21.61 -4.26
C ARG A 492 -30.55 22.59 -3.10
N LYS A 493 -31.20 22.19 -1.99
CA LYS A 493 -31.43 23.08 -0.83
C LYS A 493 -30.17 23.33 0.01
N LYS A 494 -29.22 22.39 0.07
CA LYS A 494 -28.00 22.52 0.88
C LYS A 494 -26.73 22.78 0.06
N GLY A 495 -26.71 22.49 -1.23
CA GLY A 495 -25.51 22.52 -2.07
C GLY A 495 -24.65 21.25 -1.89
N ALA A 496 -24.01 20.82 -2.98
CA ALA A 496 -23.19 19.59 -3.01
C ALA A 496 -22.03 19.62 -2.00
N ASP A 497 -21.41 20.78 -1.80
CA ASP A 497 -20.25 20.98 -0.89
C ASP A 497 -20.60 20.89 0.61
N ASN A 498 -21.89 20.91 0.94
CA ASN A 498 -22.39 20.70 2.30
C ASN A 498 -22.91 19.27 2.49
N MET A 499 -22.65 18.36 1.54
CA MET A 499 -23.15 16.99 1.53
C MET A 499 -22.00 16.01 1.24
N LEU A 500 -21.94 14.92 1.99
CA LEU A 500 -20.88 13.92 1.89
C LEU A 500 -21.52 12.53 1.77
N ARG A 501 -21.26 11.82 0.68
CA ARG A 501 -21.64 10.41 0.55
C ARG A 501 -20.61 9.56 1.29
N VAL A 502 -21.06 8.72 2.21
CA VAL A 502 -20.20 7.79 2.95
C VAL A 502 -20.59 6.36 2.58
N VAL A 503 -19.61 5.51 2.28
CA VAL A 503 -19.81 4.09 1.95
C VAL A 503 -18.92 3.23 2.83
N PHE A 504 -19.50 2.25 3.51
CA PHE A 504 -18.79 1.33 4.39
C PHE A 504 -18.32 0.09 3.62
N ARG A 505 -17.02 -0.18 3.69
CA ARG A 505 -16.37 -1.33 3.03
C ARG A 505 -15.42 -2.03 3.98
N ASP A 506 -15.03 -3.25 3.62
CA ASP A 506 -13.82 -3.88 4.15
C ASP A 506 -12.58 -3.27 3.45
N ASP A 507 -11.38 -3.44 4.01
CA ASP A 507 -10.14 -2.85 3.50
C ASP A 507 -9.78 -3.34 2.09
N ASN A 508 -10.13 -4.60 1.78
CA ASN A 508 -10.07 -5.21 0.44
C ASN A 508 -11.23 -4.78 -0.49
N ASN A 509 -11.94 -3.69 -0.16
CA ASN A 509 -13.11 -3.14 -0.85
C ASN A 509 -14.37 -4.05 -0.89
N GLN A 510 -14.37 -5.16 -0.15
CA GLN A 510 -15.55 -6.02 -0.02
C GLN A 510 -16.65 -5.38 0.83
N LYS A 511 -17.82 -6.02 0.87
CA LYS A 511 -18.97 -5.53 1.64
C LYS A 511 -18.71 -5.66 3.14
N VAL A 512 -18.97 -4.57 3.88
CA VAL A 512 -18.84 -4.53 5.35
C VAL A 512 -19.66 -5.62 6.07
N SER A 513 -20.70 -6.16 5.44
CA SER A 513 -21.51 -7.28 5.94
C SER A 513 -20.76 -8.62 6.06
N GLN A 514 -19.59 -8.75 5.44
CA GLN A 514 -18.71 -9.92 5.59
C GLN A 514 -17.79 -9.83 6.82
N LEU A 515 -17.74 -8.68 7.51
CA LEU A 515 -16.93 -8.51 8.72
C LEU A 515 -17.58 -9.17 9.95
N PRO A 516 -16.77 -9.59 10.95
CA PRO A 516 -17.27 -9.91 12.28
C PRO A 516 -18.09 -8.76 12.89
N LYS A 517 -19.18 -9.11 13.60
CA LYS A 517 -20.11 -8.13 14.21
C LYS A 517 -19.43 -7.05 15.07
N ALA A 518 -18.35 -7.40 15.76
CA ALA A 518 -17.56 -6.45 16.56
C ALA A 518 -16.90 -5.36 15.70
N LEU A 519 -16.33 -5.74 14.55
CA LEU A 519 -15.75 -4.79 13.60
C LEU A 519 -16.83 -3.96 12.92
N ILE A 520 -17.97 -4.56 12.54
CA ILE A 520 -19.12 -3.80 12.01
C ILE A 520 -19.55 -2.71 12.99
N LYS A 521 -19.66 -3.02 14.28
CA LYS A 521 -20.00 -2.03 15.32
C LYS A 521 -18.94 -0.91 15.38
N ALA A 522 -17.67 -1.27 15.55
CA ALA A 522 -16.58 -0.29 15.73
C ALA A 522 -16.21 0.52 14.45
N THR A 523 -16.60 0.05 13.26
CA THR A 523 -16.43 0.81 12.00
C THR A 523 -17.68 1.63 11.67
N VAL A 524 -18.86 1.01 11.70
CA VAL A 524 -20.12 1.63 11.24
C VAL A 524 -20.77 2.45 12.35
N THR A 525 -20.97 1.88 13.55
CA THR A 525 -21.65 2.59 14.64
C THR A 525 -20.85 3.80 15.11
N ASP A 526 -19.55 3.64 15.40
CA ASP A 526 -18.67 4.75 15.79
C ASP A 526 -18.71 5.90 14.76
N THR A 527 -18.66 5.57 13.47
CA THR A 527 -18.68 6.58 12.38
C THR A 527 -20.03 7.26 12.20
N LEU A 528 -21.15 6.61 12.53
CA LEU A 528 -22.49 7.20 12.43
C LEU A 528 -22.84 8.08 13.64
N LEU A 529 -22.22 7.83 14.80
CA LEU A 529 -22.42 8.60 16.02
C LEU A 529 -21.54 9.86 16.06
N GLU A 530 -20.28 9.76 15.65
CA GLU A 530 -19.31 10.85 15.70
C GLU A 530 -19.30 11.70 14.41
N PRO A 531 -19.20 13.04 14.50
CA PRO A 531 -18.95 13.89 13.34
C PRO A 531 -17.68 13.49 12.59
N MET A 532 -17.76 13.45 11.27
CA MET A 532 -16.63 13.20 10.38
C MET A 532 -15.97 14.52 9.97
N ASN A 533 -14.76 14.76 10.44
CA ASN A 533 -13.97 15.92 10.03
C ASN A 533 -13.40 15.70 8.61
N VAL A 534 -13.67 16.65 7.72
CA VAL A 534 -13.19 16.66 6.34
C VAL A 534 -12.59 18.05 6.07
N GLY A 535 -11.27 18.15 6.16
CA GLY A 535 -10.59 19.44 6.26
C GLY A 535 -11.12 20.22 7.46
N PHE A 536 -11.61 21.44 7.21
CA PHE A 536 -12.16 22.36 8.22
C PHE A 536 -13.66 22.17 8.53
N ARG A 537 -14.29 21.08 8.04
CA ARG A 537 -15.74 20.87 8.15
C ARG A 537 -16.10 19.61 8.91
N ASN A 538 -17.03 19.75 9.84
CA ASN A 538 -17.66 18.63 10.52
C ASN A 538 -18.90 18.21 9.73
N PHE A 539 -18.92 16.96 9.29
CA PHE A 539 -20.06 16.34 8.64
C PHE A 539 -20.72 15.38 9.63
N SER A 540 -22.02 15.53 9.89
CA SER A 540 -22.76 14.64 10.80
C SER A 540 -23.74 13.77 10.01
N TYR A 541 -24.01 12.55 10.47
CA TYR A 541 -24.87 11.59 9.75
C TYR A 541 -26.25 12.19 9.49
N LEU A 542 -26.71 12.17 8.23
CA LEU A 542 -28.01 12.68 7.80
C LEU A 542 -29.03 11.56 7.61
N CYS A 543 -28.83 10.66 6.65
CA CYS A 543 -29.78 9.57 6.39
C CYS A 543 -29.19 8.47 5.51
N SER A 544 -29.93 7.37 5.39
CA SER A 544 -29.68 6.30 4.43
C SER A 544 -30.98 5.96 3.71
N SER A 545 -31.00 6.00 2.38
CA SER A 545 -32.11 5.49 1.56
C SER A 545 -31.99 3.97 1.38
N ASN A 546 -33.06 3.31 0.91
CA ASN A 546 -33.03 1.88 0.59
C ASN A 546 -31.97 1.53 -0.48
N SER A 547 -31.70 2.40 -1.46
CA SER A 547 -30.64 2.17 -2.44
C SER A 547 -29.25 2.33 -1.83
N GLN A 548 -29.08 3.27 -0.92
CA GLN A 548 -27.82 3.49 -0.19
C GLN A 548 -27.54 2.32 0.77
N LEU A 549 -28.53 1.86 1.54
CA LEU A 549 -28.37 0.72 2.45
C LEU A 549 -27.94 -0.58 1.73
N ARG A 550 -28.44 -0.84 0.51
CA ARG A 550 -27.99 -1.98 -0.33
C ARG A 550 -26.52 -1.90 -0.75
N ASP A 551 -25.97 -0.69 -0.84
CA ASP A 551 -24.57 -0.39 -1.16
C ASP A 551 -23.70 -0.20 0.12
N HIS A 552 -24.27 -0.42 1.31
CA HIS A 552 -23.68 -0.06 2.60
C HIS A 552 -23.29 1.42 2.71
N GLY A 553 -24.08 2.29 2.07
CA GLY A 553 -23.87 3.72 2.01
C GLY A 553 -24.90 4.55 2.79
N CYS A 554 -24.58 5.83 2.93
CA CYS A 554 -25.38 6.85 3.57
C CYS A 554 -24.94 8.26 3.14
N TYR A 555 -25.70 9.27 3.56
CA TYR A 555 -25.31 10.68 3.46
C TYR A 555 -25.04 11.26 4.83
N PHE A 556 -24.02 12.11 4.88
CA PHE A 556 -23.73 13.05 5.95
C PHE A 556 -23.93 14.48 5.41
N MET A 557 -24.21 15.42 6.30
CA MET A 557 -24.40 16.84 5.99
C MET A 557 -23.45 17.68 6.85
N ALA A 558 -22.89 18.74 6.28
CA ALA A 558 -22.08 19.70 7.02
C ALA A 558 -22.92 20.38 8.10
N GLY A 559 -22.40 20.39 9.34
CA GLY A 559 -23.05 20.92 10.53
C GLY A 559 -22.98 19.98 11.73
N SER A 560 -23.40 20.49 12.89
CA SER A 560 -23.51 19.70 14.12
C SER A 560 -24.62 18.65 14.04
N PRO A 561 -24.62 17.62 14.90
CA PRO A 561 -25.71 16.63 14.98
C PRO A 561 -27.09 17.28 15.16
N GLU A 562 -27.17 18.38 15.92
CA GLU A 562 -28.39 19.16 16.17
C GLU A 562 -28.86 19.90 14.91
N GLU A 563 -27.95 20.55 14.17
CA GLU A 563 -28.27 21.22 12.91
C GLU A 563 -28.77 20.23 11.85
N VAL A 564 -28.18 19.03 11.81
CA VAL A 564 -28.64 17.93 10.95
C VAL A 564 -30.00 17.39 11.40
N ALA A 565 -30.24 17.25 12.71
CA ALA A 565 -31.55 16.86 13.24
C ALA A 565 -32.65 17.88 12.87
N GLN A 566 -32.38 19.18 12.98
CA GLN A 566 -33.29 20.23 12.53
C GLN A 566 -33.51 20.19 11.01
N PHE A 567 -32.48 19.90 10.22
CA PHE A 567 -32.65 19.73 8.78
C PHE A 567 -33.54 18.52 8.42
N ARG A 568 -33.43 17.40 9.16
CA ARG A 568 -34.33 16.24 8.99
C ARG A 568 -35.80 16.60 9.24
N LEU A 569 -36.10 17.30 10.33
CA LEU A 569 -37.46 17.76 10.65
C LEU A 569 -38.05 18.63 9.53
N ASN A 570 -37.21 19.47 8.92
CA ASN A 570 -37.56 20.31 7.78
C ASN A 570 -37.66 19.56 6.43
N CYS A 571 -37.27 18.28 6.36
CA CYS A 571 -37.44 17.43 5.18
C CYS A 571 -38.76 16.62 5.23
N GLY A 572 -39.33 16.40 6.41
CA GLY A 572 -40.62 15.73 6.58
C GLY A 572 -40.83 15.16 7.99
N ARG A 573 -42.08 14.82 8.32
CA ARG A 573 -42.41 14.09 9.55
C ARG A 573 -42.21 12.59 9.34
N PHE A 574 -41.10 12.06 9.84
CA PHE A 574 -40.86 10.61 9.90
C PHE A 574 -41.71 10.01 11.03
N LYS A 575 -42.84 9.38 10.69
CA LYS A 575 -43.58 8.53 11.64
C LYS A 575 -42.78 7.25 11.89
N VAL A 576 -42.71 6.82 13.15
CA VAL A 576 -42.02 5.59 13.59
C VAL A 576 -42.94 4.35 13.47
N GLU A 577 -44.08 4.49 12.81
CA GLU A 577 -45.02 3.39 12.57
C GLU A 577 -44.41 2.38 11.59
N SER A 578 -44.56 1.09 11.92
CA SER A 578 -43.69 -0.01 11.48
C SER A 578 -43.60 -0.19 9.96
N ILE A 579 -42.39 -0.54 9.50
CA ILE A 579 -42.16 -1.22 8.22
C ILE A 579 -43.08 -2.46 8.18
N PRO A 580 -43.89 -2.68 7.12
CA PRO A 580 -44.64 -3.92 6.95
C PRO A 580 -43.69 -5.13 6.94
N LYS A 581 -44.10 -6.22 7.60
CA LYS A 581 -43.30 -7.45 7.77
C LYS A 581 -42.91 -8.10 6.45
#